data_AF-A0A523QLA7-F1
#
_entry.id   AF-A0A523QLA7-F1
#
_cell.length_a   1.000
_cell.length_b   1.000
_cell.length_c   1.000
_cell.angle_alpha   90.00
_cell.angle_beta   90.00
_cell.angle_gamma   90.00
#
_symmetry.space_group_name_H-M   'P 1'
#
loop_
_entity.id
_entity.type
_entity.pdbx_description
1 polymer ?
#
loop_
_entity_poly.entity_id
_entity_poly.type
_entity_poly.pdbx_seq_one_letter_code
_entity_poly.pdbx_strand_id
1 'polypeptide(L)'
;MRRRKIKLSYKVIGYPIILAVTVFLGYIVIQPLLAEIHYQRAKEEYKGMRWKKAVFEYQKAISIQPGSAHYRLELARIYSMLSHLRQDKEVLEKAVREFRTALELNPHDGLAYSQLGWTFRQHGMYEEAAGELKMAIELDPTNVSFHWRLGSVYKANGELSKAKEEFQKVLDVIPNHRQVQRALAQINDKLKQLEK
;
A
#
# COMPACT_ATOMS: atom_id res chain seq x y z
N MET A 1 -9.80 31.99 73.84
CA MET A 1 -10.22 31.44 72.53
C MET A 1 -9.00 31.20 71.64
N ARG A 2 -8.62 29.94 71.35
CA ARG A 2 -7.49 29.59 70.47
C ARG A 2 -7.98 29.42 69.02
N ARG A 3 -7.53 30.27 68.08
CA ARG A 3 -7.73 30.09 66.64
C ARG A 3 -6.70 29.06 66.11
N ARG A 4 -7.14 27.87 65.70
CA ARG A 4 -6.30 26.91 64.95
C ARG A 4 -6.10 27.43 63.52
N LYS A 5 -4.86 27.78 63.16
CA LYS A 5 -4.46 27.99 61.76
C LYS A 5 -4.43 26.64 61.04
N ILE A 6 -5.40 26.40 60.16
CA ILE A 6 -5.36 25.27 59.23
C ILE A 6 -4.35 25.66 58.14
N LYS A 7 -3.13 25.10 58.20
CA LYS A 7 -2.20 25.16 57.07
C LYS A 7 -2.68 24.15 56.03
N LEU A 8 -3.35 24.62 54.97
CA LEU A 8 -3.60 23.79 53.79
C LEU A 8 -2.25 23.45 53.14
N SER A 9 -1.87 22.18 53.22
CA SER A 9 -0.68 21.62 52.57
C SER A 9 -0.95 21.50 51.07
N TYR A 10 -0.38 22.41 50.28
CA TYR A 10 -0.41 22.39 48.80
C TYR A 10 0.35 21.19 48.18
N LYS A 11 0.96 20.30 48.98
CA LYS A 11 1.83 19.22 48.48
C LYS A 11 1.13 17.94 48.05
N VAL A 12 -0.16 17.75 48.36
CA VAL A 12 -0.82 16.43 48.16
C VAL A 12 -1.65 16.36 46.87
N ILE A 13 -2.11 17.50 46.33
CA ILE A 13 -3.00 17.52 45.15
C ILE A 13 -2.21 17.37 43.84
N GLY A 14 -0.95 17.82 43.80
CA GLY A 14 -0.12 17.76 42.59
C GLY A 14 0.45 16.37 42.26
N TYR A 15 0.75 15.55 43.26
CA TYR A 15 1.39 14.24 43.08
C TYR A 15 0.55 13.22 42.26
N PRO A 16 -0.75 13.02 42.53
CA PRO A 16 -1.57 12.11 41.73
C PRO A 16 -1.78 12.61 40.30
N ILE A 17 -1.84 13.94 40.08
CA ILE A 17 -1.95 14.53 38.75
C ILE A 17 -0.66 14.32 37.96
N ILE A 18 0.51 14.57 38.57
CA ILE A 18 1.81 14.34 37.92
C ILE A 18 1.98 12.86 37.58
N LEU A 19 1.66 11.94 38.51
CA LEU A 19 1.74 10.51 38.26
C LEU A 19 0.79 10.07 37.12
N ALA A 20 -0.46 10.53 37.14
CA ALA A 20 -1.43 10.24 36.08
C ALA A 20 -0.95 10.77 34.72
N VAL A 21 -0.40 11.98 34.66
CA VAL A 21 0.18 12.56 33.45
C VAL A 21 1.40 11.76 32.99
N THR A 22 2.29 11.32 33.88
CA THR A 22 3.45 10.51 33.49
C THR A 22 3.07 9.12 32.99
N VAL A 23 2.06 8.47 33.58
CA VAL A 23 1.55 7.17 33.12
C VAL A 23 0.85 7.34 31.78
N PHE A 24 0.07 8.41 31.61
CA PHE A 24 -0.62 8.72 30.36
C PHE A 24 0.35 9.06 29.23
N LEU A 25 1.36 9.90 29.49
CA LEU A 25 2.43 10.20 28.53
C LEU A 25 3.25 8.95 28.21
N GLY A 26 3.58 8.12 29.21
CA GLY A 26 4.24 6.83 28.99
C GLY A 26 3.41 5.92 28.08
N TYR A 27 2.10 5.86 28.29
CA TYR A 27 1.18 5.10 27.44
C TYR A 27 1.19 5.62 25.99
N ILE A 28 1.13 6.94 25.78
CA ILE A 28 1.22 7.54 24.44
C ILE A 28 2.54 7.20 23.75
N VAL A 29 3.66 7.20 24.47
CA VAL A 29 4.98 6.87 23.90
C VAL A 29 5.14 5.38 23.58
N ILE A 30 4.50 4.49 24.34
CA ILE A 30 4.61 3.03 24.15
C ILE A 30 3.79 2.55 22.95
N GLN A 31 2.63 3.15 22.65
CA GLN A 31 1.74 2.67 21.58
C GLN A 31 2.41 2.64 20.19
N PRO A 32 3.11 3.69 19.71
CA PRO A 32 3.83 3.64 18.44
C PRO A 32 4.91 2.55 18.41
N LEU A 33 5.63 2.37 19.51
CA LEU A 33 6.67 1.32 19.62
C LEU A 33 6.04 -0.07 19.57
N LEU A 34 4.90 -0.27 20.24
CA LEU A 34 4.18 -1.53 20.23
C LEU A 34 3.63 -1.86 18.83
N ALA A 35 3.09 -0.86 18.12
CA ALA A 35 2.69 -1.02 16.72
C ALA A 35 3.88 -1.44 15.84
N GLU A 36 5.03 -0.80 16.02
CA GLU A 36 6.25 -1.11 15.26
C GLU A 36 6.75 -2.54 15.52
N ILE A 37 6.67 -3.04 16.76
CA ILE A 37 7.01 -4.43 17.09
C ILE A 37 6.10 -5.41 16.32
N HIS A 38 4.80 -5.16 16.32
CA HIS A 38 3.85 -5.97 15.56
C HIS A 38 4.13 -5.89 14.05
N TYR A 39 4.46 -4.71 13.53
CA TYR A 39 4.85 -4.51 12.13
C TYR A 39 6.10 -5.31 11.75
N GLN A 40 7.18 -5.25 12.55
CA GLN A 40 8.41 -5.99 12.27
C GLN A 40 8.18 -7.51 12.34
N ARG A 41 7.41 -7.96 13.34
CA ARG A 41 7.02 -9.37 13.41
C ARG A 41 6.20 -9.81 12.19
N ALA A 42 5.30 -8.95 11.70
CA ALA A 42 4.51 -9.24 10.52
C ALA A 42 5.38 -9.42 9.27
N LYS A 43 6.41 -8.59 9.08
CA LYS A 43 7.40 -8.74 8.00
C LYS A 43 8.18 -10.03 8.10
N GLU A 44 8.50 -10.45 9.32
CA GLU A 44 9.30 -11.65 9.55
C GLU A 44 8.47 -12.90 9.24
N GLU A 45 7.20 -12.92 9.63
CA GLU A 45 6.27 -13.98 9.25
C GLU A 45 5.97 -13.94 7.73
N TYR A 46 5.95 -12.75 7.10
CA TYR A 46 5.82 -12.59 5.65
C TYR A 46 7.01 -13.21 4.91
N LYS A 47 8.25 -12.90 5.32
CA LYS A 47 9.47 -13.54 4.77
C LYS A 47 9.46 -15.06 4.98
N GLY A 48 8.94 -15.50 6.12
CA GLY A 48 8.73 -16.92 6.43
C GLY A 48 7.56 -17.59 5.70
N MET A 49 6.90 -16.90 4.76
CA MET A 49 5.73 -17.37 3.99
C MET A 49 4.51 -17.75 4.85
N ARG A 50 4.45 -17.28 6.09
CA ARG A 50 3.36 -17.57 7.03
C ARG A 50 2.30 -16.49 6.95
N TRP A 51 1.66 -16.38 5.78
CA TRP A 51 0.76 -15.29 5.40
C TRP A 51 -0.35 -15.00 6.42
N LYS A 52 -0.96 -16.04 7.01
CA LYS A 52 -2.00 -15.88 8.04
C LYS A 52 -1.48 -15.17 9.30
N LYS A 53 -0.27 -15.53 9.75
CA LYS A 53 0.36 -14.88 10.91
C LYS A 53 0.77 -13.45 10.58
N ALA A 54 1.34 -13.24 9.38
CA ALA A 54 1.68 -11.90 8.91
C ALA A 54 0.45 -10.97 8.92
N VAL A 55 -0.68 -11.41 8.32
CA VAL A 55 -1.95 -10.65 8.33
C VAL A 55 -2.39 -10.31 9.76
N PHE A 56 -2.35 -11.27 10.68
CA PHE A 56 -2.74 -11.05 12.07
C PHE A 56 -1.88 -9.99 12.77
N GLU A 57 -0.56 -10.04 12.58
CA GLU A 57 0.36 -9.07 13.17
C GLU A 57 0.22 -7.68 12.55
N TYR A 58 0.00 -7.58 11.22
CA TYR A 58 -0.34 -6.30 10.56
C TYR A 58 -1.65 -5.71 11.09
N GLN A 59 -2.69 -6.53 11.27
CA GLN A 59 -3.96 -6.07 11.84
C GLN A 59 -3.80 -5.53 13.26
N LYS A 60 -2.94 -6.14 14.08
CA LYS A 60 -2.59 -5.61 15.40
C LYS A 60 -1.89 -4.25 15.29
N ALA A 61 -0.88 -4.14 14.44
CA ALA A 61 -0.20 -2.86 14.21
C ALA A 61 -1.18 -1.75 13.79
N ILE A 62 -2.12 -2.05 12.88
CA ILE A 62 -3.16 -1.13 12.42
C ILE A 62 -4.15 -0.79 13.54
N SER A 63 -4.53 -1.75 14.39
CA SER A 63 -5.44 -1.49 15.53
C SER A 63 -4.84 -0.51 16.55
N ILE A 64 -3.51 -0.51 16.69
CA ILE A 64 -2.78 0.40 17.57
C ILE A 64 -2.55 1.76 16.89
N GLN A 65 -2.20 1.76 15.60
CA GLN A 65 -1.96 2.97 14.82
C GLN A 65 -2.76 2.97 13.50
N PRO A 66 -4.08 3.29 13.54
CA PRO A 66 -4.96 3.21 12.37
C PRO A 66 -4.61 4.18 11.24
N GLY A 67 -3.91 5.28 11.57
CA GLY A 67 -3.49 6.33 10.63
C GLY A 67 -2.17 6.06 9.92
N SER A 68 -1.56 4.89 10.10
CA SER A 68 -0.35 4.52 9.35
C SER A 68 -0.73 3.99 7.97
N ALA A 69 -0.57 4.84 6.94
CA ALA A 69 -0.73 4.43 5.54
C ALA A 69 0.16 3.22 5.21
N HIS A 70 1.40 3.25 5.70
CA HIS A 70 2.40 2.21 5.44
C HIS A 70 1.96 0.81 5.89
N TYR A 71 1.39 0.67 7.10
CA TYR A 71 0.93 -0.65 7.58
C TYR A 71 -0.22 -1.18 6.74
N ARG A 72 -1.12 -0.30 6.29
CA ARG A 72 -2.24 -0.66 5.42
C ARG A 72 -1.77 -1.09 4.05
N LEU A 73 -0.77 -0.40 3.47
CA LEU A 73 -0.19 -0.80 2.18
C LEU A 73 0.41 -2.21 2.24
N GLU A 74 1.18 -2.51 3.28
CA GLU A 74 1.79 -3.84 3.41
C GLU A 74 0.72 -4.93 3.60
N LEU A 75 -0.33 -4.66 4.38
CA LEU A 75 -1.47 -5.58 4.51
C LEU A 75 -2.21 -5.76 3.16
N ALA A 76 -2.44 -4.68 2.43
CA ALA A 76 -3.10 -4.68 1.13
C ALA A 76 -2.33 -5.51 0.10
N ARG A 77 -0.99 -5.40 0.08
CA ARG A 77 -0.10 -6.21 -0.77
C ARG A 77 -0.23 -7.70 -0.47
N ILE A 78 -0.35 -8.08 0.81
CA ILE A 78 -0.55 -9.48 1.20
C ILE A 78 -1.91 -9.98 0.72
N TYR A 79 -2.98 -9.22 0.95
CA TYR A 79 -4.29 -9.59 0.45
C TYR A 79 -4.33 -9.67 -1.08
N SER A 80 -3.70 -8.74 -1.80
CA SER A 80 -3.59 -8.80 -3.27
C SER A 80 -2.90 -10.07 -3.74
N MET A 81 -1.83 -10.48 -3.08
CA MET A 81 -1.12 -11.71 -3.43
C MET A 81 -1.99 -12.94 -3.13
N LEU A 82 -2.66 -12.98 -1.98
CA LEU A 82 -3.53 -14.08 -1.59
C LEU A 82 -4.77 -14.19 -2.48
N SER A 83 -5.38 -13.06 -2.86
CA SER A 83 -6.53 -13.03 -3.75
C SER A 83 -6.15 -13.54 -5.14
N HIS A 84 -5.02 -13.09 -5.69
CA HIS A 84 -4.53 -13.58 -6.97
C HIS A 84 -4.23 -15.08 -6.95
N LEU A 85 -3.56 -15.58 -5.90
CA LEU A 85 -3.22 -17.00 -5.76
C LEU A 85 -4.45 -17.90 -5.66
N ARG A 86 -5.51 -17.42 -5.00
CA ARG A 86 -6.74 -18.21 -4.74
C ARG A 86 -7.88 -17.89 -5.70
N GLN A 87 -7.72 -16.87 -6.55
CA GLN A 87 -8.80 -16.29 -7.36
C GLN A 87 -10.02 -15.92 -6.50
N ASP A 88 -9.76 -15.35 -5.32
CA ASP A 88 -10.75 -15.09 -4.28
C ASP A 88 -11.20 -13.61 -4.30
N LYS A 89 -12.47 -13.40 -4.70
CA LYS A 89 -13.07 -12.07 -4.80
C LYS A 89 -13.23 -11.39 -3.44
N GLU A 90 -13.50 -12.12 -2.36
CA GLU A 90 -13.66 -11.53 -1.03
C GLU A 90 -12.32 -11.01 -0.51
N VAL A 91 -11.24 -11.76 -0.77
CA VAL A 91 -9.87 -11.33 -0.42
C VAL A 91 -9.42 -10.17 -1.31
N LEU A 92 -9.83 -10.14 -2.59
CA LEU A 92 -9.60 -8.99 -3.47
C LEU A 92 -10.23 -7.72 -2.88
N GLU A 93 -11.47 -7.78 -2.44
CA GLU A 93 -12.12 -6.61 -1.83
C GLU A 93 -11.41 -6.14 -0.57
N LYS A 94 -10.88 -7.07 0.25
CA LYS A 94 -10.03 -6.71 1.40
C LYS A 94 -8.76 -5.98 0.95
N ALA A 95 -8.11 -6.44 -0.12
CA ALA A 95 -6.93 -5.77 -0.68
C ALA A 95 -7.26 -4.34 -1.15
N VAL A 96 -8.33 -4.21 -1.95
CA VAL A 96 -8.76 -2.91 -2.50
C VAL A 96 -9.12 -1.94 -1.38
N ARG A 97 -9.86 -2.38 -0.35
CA ARG A 97 -10.18 -1.53 0.80
C ARG A 97 -8.94 -1.01 1.51
N GLU A 98 -7.98 -1.88 1.84
CA GLU A 98 -6.76 -1.45 2.52
C GLU A 98 -5.88 -0.53 1.65
N PHE A 99 -5.81 -0.77 0.33
CA PHE A 99 -5.15 0.16 -0.59
C PHE A 99 -5.84 1.53 -0.62
N ARG A 100 -7.17 1.57 -0.72
CA ARG A 100 -7.92 2.83 -0.73
C ARG A 100 -7.74 3.61 0.57
N THR A 101 -7.85 2.96 1.73
CA THR A 101 -7.62 3.63 3.01
C THR A 101 -6.17 4.10 3.15
N ALA A 102 -5.19 3.35 2.63
CA ALA A 102 -3.82 3.82 2.61
C ALA A 102 -3.63 5.07 1.73
N LEU A 103 -4.27 5.11 0.56
CA LEU A 103 -4.27 6.26 -0.35
C LEU A 103 -5.04 7.47 0.21
N GLU A 104 -6.09 7.26 0.99
CA GLU A 104 -6.76 8.34 1.74
C GLU A 104 -5.82 8.98 2.77
N LEU A 105 -4.99 8.17 3.43
CA LEU A 105 -4.01 8.64 4.40
C LEU A 105 -2.77 9.26 3.74
N ASN A 106 -2.38 8.79 2.56
CA ASN A 106 -1.27 9.31 1.77
C ASN A 106 -1.61 9.33 0.26
N PRO A 107 -2.26 10.40 -0.23
CA PRO A 107 -2.73 10.49 -1.62
C PRO A 107 -1.61 10.70 -2.65
N HIS A 108 -0.38 10.94 -2.22
CA HIS A 108 0.76 11.16 -3.12
C HIS A 108 1.66 9.92 -3.27
N ASP A 109 1.19 8.75 -2.87
CA ASP A 109 1.93 7.50 -3.01
C ASP A 109 1.69 6.86 -4.39
N GLY A 110 2.52 7.22 -5.37
CA GLY A 110 2.48 6.63 -6.70
C GLY A 110 2.71 5.11 -6.72
N LEU A 111 3.49 4.58 -5.76
CA LEU A 111 3.72 3.14 -5.66
C LEU A 111 2.44 2.43 -5.20
N ALA A 112 1.69 3.00 -4.26
CA ALA A 112 0.41 2.46 -3.81
C ALA A 112 -0.62 2.38 -4.95
N TYR A 113 -0.77 3.46 -5.74
CA TYR A 113 -1.59 3.46 -6.95
C TYR A 113 -1.15 2.37 -7.94
N SER A 114 0.16 2.24 -8.16
CA SER A 114 0.69 1.21 -9.07
C SER A 114 0.43 -0.23 -8.59
N GLN A 115 0.51 -0.47 -7.27
CA GLN A 115 0.20 -1.78 -6.70
C GLN A 115 -1.29 -2.09 -6.82
N LEU A 116 -2.18 -1.14 -6.50
CA LEU A 116 -3.62 -1.31 -6.66
C LEU A 116 -4.01 -1.58 -8.12
N GLY A 117 -3.43 -0.82 -9.06
CA GLY A 117 -3.64 -1.07 -10.49
C GLY A 117 -3.17 -2.47 -10.92
N TRP A 118 -2.05 -2.94 -10.37
CA TRP A 118 -1.58 -4.30 -10.62
C TRP A 118 -2.50 -5.38 -10.03
N THR A 119 -3.07 -5.13 -8.85
CA THR A 119 -4.07 -5.99 -8.22
C THR A 119 -5.31 -6.14 -9.11
N PHE A 120 -5.81 -5.03 -9.67
CA PHE A 120 -6.93 -5.06 -10.61
C PHE A 120 -6.58 -5.83 -11.89
N ARG A 121 -5.39 -5.59 -12.45
CA ARG A 121 -4.88 -6.33 -13.63
C ARG A 121 -4.84 -7.84 -13.40
N GLN A 122 -4.44 -8.27 -12.20
CA GLN A 122 -4.39 -9.69 -11.82
C GLN A 122 -5.77 -10.37 -11.77
N HIS A 123 -6.85 -9.59 -11.71
CA HIS A 123 -8.23 -10.06 -11.67
C HIS A 123 -9.01 -9.70 -12.95
N GLY A 124 -8.32 -9.26 -14.01
CA GLY A 124 -8.93 -8.93 -15.30
C GLY A 124 -9.68 -7.60 -15.35
N MET A 125 -9.59 -6.78 -14.29
CA MET A 125 -10.23 -5.47 -14.20
C MET A 125 -9.33 -4.41 -14.85
N TYR A 126 -9.27 -4.43 -16.18
CA TYR A 126 -8.25 -3.69 -16.92
C TYR A 126 -8.48 -2.18 -16.96
N GLU A 127 -9.74 -1.72 -16.98
CA GLU A 127 -10.06 -0.30 -17.01
C GLU A 127 -9.70 0.36 -15.68
N GLU A 128 -10.08 -0.26 -14.56
CA GLU A 128 -9.71 0.16 -13.21
C GLU A 128 -8.19 0.12 -13.04
N ALA A 129 -7.54 -0.94 -13.51
CA ALA A 129 -6.07 -1.04 -13.48
C ALA A 129 -5.39 0.12 -14.22
N ALA A 130 -5.89 0.49 -15.40
CA ALA A 130 -5.35 1.60 -16.18
C ALA A 130 -5.58 2.94 -15.49
N GLY A 131 -6.74 3.14 -14.85
CA GLY A 131 -7.05 4.34 -14.07
C GLY A 131 -6.04 4.58 -12.94
N GLU A 132 -5.81 3.56 -12.10
CA GLU A 132 -4.85 3.69 -10.99
C GLU A 132 -3.41 3.89 -11.47
N LEU A 133 -3.00 3.22 -12.55
CA LEU A 133 -1.66 3.39 -13.10
C LEU A 133 -1.44 4.77 -13.74
N LYS A 134 -2.49 5.39 -14.28
CA LYS A 134 -2.41 6.78 -14.74
C LYS A 134 -2.19 7.73 -13.56
N MET A 135 -2.89 7.54 -12.44
CA MET A 135 -2.63 8.31 -11.22
C MET A 135 -1.18 8.15 -10.74
N ALA A 136 -0.63 6.94 -10.80
CA ALA A 136 0.78 6.70 -10.48
C ALA A 136 1.75 7.47 -11.40
N ILE A 137 1.46 7.51 -12.71
CA ILE A 137 2.25 8.26 -13.71
C ILE A 137 2.10 9.77 -13.51
N GLU A 138 0.92 10.27 -13.15
CA GLU A 138 0.71 11.69 -12.86
C GLU A 138 1.55 12.15 -11.66
N LEU A 139 1.70 11.30 -10.64
CA LEU A 139 2.51 11.58 -9.46
C LEU A 139 4.02 11.49 -9.72
N ASP A 140 4.46 10.51 -10.52
CA ASP A 140 5.86 10.38 -10.94
C ASP A 140 5.94 9.93 -12.41
N PRO A 141 5.98 10.91 -13.35
CA PRO A 141 6.06 10.63 -14.78
C PRO A 141 7.38 9.99 -15.21
N THR A 142 8.41 10.04 -14.37
CA THR A 142 9.74 9.53 -14.70
C THR A 142 9.90 8.06 -14.34
N ASN A 143 8.94 7.50 -13.59
CA ASN A 143 8.99 6.11 -13.17
C ASN A 143 8.62 5.16 -14.30
N VAL A 144 9.66 4.64 -14.97
CA VAL A 144 9.55 3.70 -16.07
C VAL A 144 8.74 2.45 -15.72
N SER A 145 8.75 2.01 -14.46
CA SER A 145 7.95 0.85 -14.03
C SER A 145 6.44 1.09 -14.18
N PHE A 146 5.97 2.33 -14.05
CA PHE A 146 4.55 2.64 -14.19
C PHE A 146 4.10 2.56 -15.65
N HIS A 147 4.90 3.09 -16.58
CA HIS A 147 4.69 2.93 -18.02
C HIS A 147 4.71 1.45 -18.44
N TRP A 148 5.66 0.67 -17.91
CA TRP A 148 5.71 -0.78 -18.18
C TRP A 148 4.45 -1.52 -17.70
N ARG A 149 3.96 -1.19 -16.49
CA ARG A 149 2.73 -1.79 -15.94
C ARG A 149 1.50 -1.35 -16.74
N LEU A 150 1.39 -0.09 -17.12
CA LEU A 150 0.27 0.43 -17.91
C LEU A 150 0.25 -0.19 -19.31
N GLY A 151 1.40 -0.27 -20.00
CA GLY A 151 1.51 -0.98 -21.26
C GLY A 151 1.14 -2.47 -21.14
N SER A 152 1.49 -3.11 -20.01
CA SER A 152 1.09 -4.49 -19.72
C SER A 152 -0.42 -4.65 -19.49
N VAL A 153 -1.08 -3.66 -18.89
CA VAL A 153 -2.54 -3.60 -18.75
C VAL A 153 -3.20 -3.45 -20.11
N TYR A 154 -2.78 -2.45 -20.91
CA TYR A 154 -3.35 -2.24 -22.24
C TYR A 154 -3.19 -3.43 -23.16
N LYS A 155 -2.02 -4.09 -23.12
CA LYS A 155 -1.79 -5.32 -23.88
C LYS A 155 -2.76 -6.43 -23.46
N ALA A 156 -3.04 -6.57 -22.16
CA ALA A 156 -3.98 -7.57 -21.65
C ALA A 156 -5.44 -7.23 -22.00
N ASN A 157 -5.79 -5.95 -22.07
CA ASN A 157 -7.10 -5.46 -22.50
C ASN A 157 -7.32 -5.50 -24.02
N GLY A 158 -6.27 -5.83 -24.81
CA GLY A 158 -6.33 -5.81 -26.28
C GLY A 158 -6.16 -4.42 -26.91
N GLU A 159 -5.89 -3.38 -26.12
CA GLU A 159 -5.61 -2.03 -26.59
C GLU A 159 -4.16 -1.91 -27.10
N LEU A 160 -3.86 -2.64 -28.18
CA LEU A 160 -2.50 -2.86 -28.67
C LEU A 160 -1.76 -1.57 -29.04
N SER A 161 -2.45 -0.58 -29.60
CA SER A 161 -1.85 0.72 -29.95
C SER A 161 -1.38 1.49 -28.71
N LYS A 162 -2.24 1.60 -27.67
CA LYS A 162 -1.87 2.25 -26.41
C LYS A 162 -0.77 1.47 -25.68
N ALA A 163 -0.81 0.14 -25.72
CA ALA A 163 0.24 -0.69 -25.16
C ALA A 163 1.60 -0.42 -25.81
N LYS A 164 1.62 -0.26 -27.13
CA LYS A 164 2.83 0.07 -27.90
C LYS A 164 3.40 1.43 -27.51
N GLU A 165 2.57 2.46 -27.37
CA GLU A 165 2.98 3.80 -26.94
C GLU A 165 3.65 3.77 -25.56
N GLU A 166 3.01 3.14 -24.57
CA GLU A 166 3.56 3.05 -23.22
C GLU A 166 4.85 2.22 -23.16
N PHE A 167 4.94 1.15 -23.94
CA PHE A 167 6.17 0.37 -24.06
C PHE A 167 7.30 1.11 -24.78
N GLN A 168 6.99 2.00 -25.73
CA GLN A 168 8.00 2.84 -26.36
C GLN A 168 8.65 3.78 -25.34
N LYS A 169 7.85 4.43 -24.49
CA LYS A 169 8.35 5.26 -23.38
C LYS A 169 9.33 4.50 -22.47
N VAL A 170 9.09 3.19 -22.26
CA VAL A 170 10.02 2.35 -21.49
C VAL A 170 11.34 2.13 -22.23
N LEU A 171 11.32 1.91 -23.55
CA LEU A 171 12.53 1.70 -24.35
C LEU A 171 13.33 2.99 -24.56
N ASP A 172 12.67 4.14 -24.54
CA ASP A 172 13.34 5.44 -24.64
C ASP A 172 14.30 5.66 -23.45
N VAL A 173 13.97 5.11 -22.27
CA VAL A 173 14.82 5.16 -21.06
C VAL A 173 15.67 3.90 -20.89
N ILE A 174 15.12 2.72 -21.20
CA ILE A 174 15.80 1.42 -21.06
C ILE A 174 15.77 0.68 -22.41
N PRO A 175 16.68 1.02 -23.35
CA PRO A 175 16.65 0.47 -24.71
C PRO A 175 16.73 -1.06 -24.77
N ASN A 176 17.39 -1.68 -23.80
CA ASN A 176 17.62 -3.13 -23.73
C ASN A 176 16.62 -3.87 -22.81
N HIS A 177 15.43 -3.31 -22.57
CA HIS A 177 14.42 -3.96 -21.74
C HIS A 177 13.78 -5.17 -22.45
N ARG A 178 14.38 -6.36 -22.28
CA ARG A 178 14.03 -7.62 -22.98
C ARG A 178 12.53 -7.95 -22.97
N GLN A 179 11.85 -7.77 -21.83
CA GLN A 179 10.42 -8.09 -21.73
C GLN A 179 9.56 -7.17 -22.61
N VAL A 180 9.95 -5.90 -22.73
CA VAL A 180 9.22 -4.91 -23.50
C VAL A 180 9.45 -5.12 -25.00
N GLN A 181 10.70 -5.37 -25.41
CA GLN A 181 11.01 -5.72 -26.79
C GLN A 181 10.20 -6.93 -27.27
N ARG A 182 10.12 -8.00 -26.45
CA ARG A 182 9.28 -9.16 -26.74
C ARG A 182 7.79 -8.81 -26.82
N ALA A 183 7.30 -7.96 -25.91
CA ALA A 183 5.91 -7.54 -25.93
C ALA A 183 5.56 -6.73 -27.17
N LEU A 184 6.45 -5.83 -27.60
CA LEU A 184 6.28 -5.03 -28.83
C LEU A 184 6.31 -5.88 -30.09
N ALA A 185 7.21 -6.88 -30.18
CA ALA A 185 7.21 -7.82 -31.29
C ALA A 185 5.84 -8.52 -31.44
N GLN A 186 5.31 -9.06 -30.33
CA GLN A 186 3.98 -9.69 -30.30
C GLN A 186 2.85 -8.72 -30.67
N ILE A 187 2.94 -7.46 -30.22
CA ILE A 187 1.95 -6.42 -30.55
C ILE A 187 1.99 -6.11 -32.06
N ASN A 188 3.18 -5.90 -32.62
CA ASN A 188 3.33 -5.58 -34.04
C ASN A 188 2.86 -6.72 -34.94
N ASP A 189 3.14 -7.98 -34.58
CA ASP A 189 2.66 -9.14 -35.33
C ASP A 189 1.13 -9.22 -35.34
N LYS A 190 0.48 -8.98 -34.20
CA LYS A 190 -0.98 -8.94 -34.10
C LYS A 190 -1.58 -7.78 -34.89
N LEU A 191 -1.00 -6.58 -34.82
CA LEU A 191 -1.49 -5.42 -35.59
C LEU A 191 -1.43 -5.69 -37.10
N LYS A 192 -0.32 -6.25 -37.61
CA LYS A 192 -0.19 -6.65 -39.02
C LYS A 192 -1.22 -7.69 -39.46
N GLN A 193 -1.67 -8.56 -38.55
CA GLN A 193 -2.71 -9.55 -38.85
C GLN A 193 -4.09 -8.92 -38.95
N LEU A 194 -4.35 -7.83 -38.23
CA LEU A 194 -5.63 -7.11 -38.24
C LEU A 194 -5.78 -6.19 -39.46
N GLU A 195 -4.67 -5.82 -40.10
CA GLU A 195 -4.62 -4.99 -41.31
C GLU A 195 -4.80 -5.80 -42.62
N LYS A 196 -4.86 -7.14 -42.54
CA LYS A 196 -5.06 -8.05 -43.67
C LYS A 196 -6.49 -8.56 -43.74
#